data_AF-A0A7W7B439-F1
#
_entry.id   AF-A0A7W7B439-F1
#
_cell.length_a   1.000
_cell.length_b   1.000
_cell.length_c   1.000
_cell.angle_alpha   90.00
_cell.angle_beta   90.00
_cell.angle_gamma   90.00
#
_symmetry.space_group_name_H-M   'P 1'
#
loop_
_entity.id
_entity.type
_entity.pdbx_description
1 polymer ?
#
loop_
_entity_poly.entity_id
_entity_poly.type
_entity_poly.pdbx_seq_one_letter_code
_entity_poly.pdbx_strand_id
1 'polypeptide(L)'
;MVKRIRSAALALGVCLAAAPSAHAAVDLGGPPVRAMTADESAAHAIWLLRAGLNVSALQCQFSPYLGTVRNYNQMLKQHQPEFLRAYQTLEKHFRRLDGKAGARAFDSFTTRIYNSFSALDAQRSFCAAAGEIGRETLSWSPGSLNGRAVTAVQRLRAALIAPPDPYRQYQLGYVPVPRIPDPCIDKRGKPIKRCNV
;
A
#
# COMPACT_ATOMS: atom_id res chain seq x y z
N MET A 1 4.49 69.95 -38.57
CA MET A 1 5.56 69.22 -37.84
C MET A 1 4.91 68.40 -36.73
N VAL A 2 4.97 67.08 -36.84
CA VAL A 2 4.21 66.08 -36.05
C VAL A 2 4.87 65.87 -34.67
N LYS A 3 4.09 66.04 -33.59
CA LYS A 3 4.53 65.84 -32.20
C LYS A 3 4.48 64.33 -31.87
N ARG A 4 5.65 63.68 -31.73
CA ARG A 4 5.77 62.25 -31.38
C ARG A 4 5.41 62.05 -29.90
N ILE A 5 4.30 61.37 -29.64
CA ILE A 5 3.90 60.88 -28.31
C ILE A 5 4.73 59.62 -28.03
N ARG A 6 5.53 59.63 -26.96
CA ARG A 6 6.27 58.45 -26.48
C ARG A 6 5.40 57.70 -25.47
N SER A 7 4.89 56.54 -25.85
CA SER A 7 4.19 55.62 -24.95
C SER A 7 5.21 54.86 -24.09
N ALA A 8 5.15 55.02 -22.78
CA ALA A 8 5.91 54.22 -21.81
C ALA A 8 5.11 52.97 -21.46
N ALA A 9 5.59 51.79 -21.86
CA ALA A 9 5.02 50.51 -21.47
C ALA A 9 5.54 50.13 -20.08
N LEU A 10 4.65 50.07 -19.09
CA LEU A 10 4.92 49.60 -17.74
C LEU A 10 4.92 48.07 -17.75
N ALA A 11 6.09 47.44 -17.68
CA ALA A 11 6.20 45.99 -17.53
C ALA A 11 5.95 45.60 -16.06
N LEU A 12 4.75 45.10 -15.76
CA LEU A 12 4.48 44.41 -14.50
C LEU A 12 5.22 43.07 -14.52
N GLY A 13 6.40 43.04 -13.89
CA GLY A 13 7.09 41.79 -13.57
C GLY A 13 6.36 41.07 -12.45
N VAL A 14 5.63 40.00 -12.79
CA VAL A 14 5.10 39.05 -11.82
C VAL A 14 6.28 38.22 -11.31
N CYS A 15 6.77 38.53 -10.12
CA CYS A 15 7.63 37.62 -9.36
C CYS A 15 6.79 36.45 -8.87
N LEU A 16 6.75 35.37 -9.67
CA LEU A 16 6.21 34.08 -9.24
C LEU A 16 7.23 33.45 -8.28
N ALA A 17 7.18 33.82 -7.01
CA ALA A 17 7.85 33.05 -5.96
C ALA A 17 7.13 31.70 -5.83
N ALA A 18 7.63 30.68 -6.52
CA ALA A 18 7.21 29.31 -6.33
C ALA A 18 7.61 28.87 -4.91
N ALA A 19 6.70 29.01 -3.95
CA ALA A 19 6.81 28.31 -2.68
C ALA A 19 6.89 26.80 -2.97
N PRO A 20 7.79 26.04 -2.35
CA PRO A 20 7.79 24.59 -2.49
C PRO A 20 6.50 24.06 -1.89
N SER A 21 5.57 23.69 -2.76
CA SER A 21 4.34 23.01 -2.36
C SER A 21 4.74 21.78 -1.57
N ALA A 22 4.36 21.73 -0.29
CA ALA A 22 4.32 20.49 0.46
C ALA A 22 3.45 19.54 -0.37
N HIS A 23 4.09 18.61 -1.09
CA HIS A 23 3.37 17.61 -1.85
C HIS A 23 2.65 16.78 -0.79
N ALA A 24 1.34 16.98 -0.66
CA ALA A 24 0.52 16.06 0.10
C ALA A 24 0.86 14.67 -0.45
N ALA A 25 1.33 13.79 0.43
CA ALA A 25 1.67 12.42 0.05
C ALA A 25 0.49 11.86 -0.73
N VAL A 26 0.74 11.38 -1.96
CA VAL A 26 -0.30 10.70 -2.75
C VAL A 26 -0.87 9.60 -1.85
N ASP A 27 -2.18 9.62 -1.62
CA ASP A 27 -2.81 8.56 -0.85
C ASP A 27 -2.76 7.26 -1.68
N LEU A 28 -1.82 6.41 -1.31
CA LEU A 28 -1.61 5.09 -1.91
C LEU A 28 -2.34 3.99 -1.13
N GLY A 29 -3.23 4.37 -0.21
CA GLY A 29 -3.93 3.46 0.70
C GLY A 29 -3.00 2.75 1.68
N GLY A 30 -3.60 2.08 2.66
CA GLY A 30 -2.88 1.43 3.76
C GLY A 30 -2.90 2.26 5.04
N PRO A 31 -2.05 1.94 6.03
CA PRO A 31 -2.05 2.67 7.29
C PRO A 31 -1.66 4.14 7.07
N PRO A 32 -2.33 5.10 7.74
CA PRO A 32 -2.01 6.52 7.60
C PRO A 32 -0.57 6.80 8.06
N VAL A 33 0.10 7.70 7.35
CA VAL A 33 1.46 8.14 7.65
C VAL A 33 1.49 9.63 7.95
N ARG A 34 2.24 10.01 8.99
CA ARG A 34 2.29 11.39 9.50
C ARG A 34 3.38 12.16 8.77
N ALA A 35 3.08 13.35 8.26
CA ALA A 35 4.06 14.38 7.87
C ALA A 35 5.30 13.86 7.12
N MET A 36 5.09 13.38 5.89
CA MET A 36 6.16 12.93 4.99
C MET A 36 6.69 14.06 4.13
N THR A 37 8.01 14.08 3.91
CA THR A 37 8.62 14.84 2.80
C THR A 37 8.35 14.15 1.45
N ALA A 38 8.72 14.80 0.34
CA ALA A 38 8.62 14.20 -0.99
C ALA A 38 9.46 12.91 -1.11
N ASP A 39 10.69 12.92 -0.58
CA ASP A 39 11.58 11.75 -0.57
C ASP A 39 11.03 10.63 0.30
N GLU A 40 10.45 10.95 1.46
CA GLU A 40 9.82 9.98 2.35
C GLU A 40 8.56 9.36 1.68
N SER A 41 7.82 10.16 0.91
CA SER A 41 6.66 9.70 0.14
C SER A 41 7.05 8.75 -1.00
N ALA A 42 8.14 9.06 -1.73
CA ALA A 42 8.69 8.16 -2.75
C ALA A 42 9.20 6.84 -2.13
N ALA A 43 9.93 6.92 -1.01
CA ALA A 43 10.37 5.76 -0.25
C ALA A 43 9.19 4.91 0.25
N HIS A 44 8.11 5.57 0.70
CA HIS A 44 6.88 4.89 1.12
C HIS A 44 6.23 4.12 -0.04
N ALA A 45 6.14 4.70 -1.24
CA ALA A 45 5.63 4.02 -2.43
C ALA A 45 6.45 2.77 -2.77
N ILE A 46 7.79 2.86 -2.72
CA ILE A 46 8.67 1.70 -2.92
C ILE A 46 8.42 0.62 -1.86
N TRP A 47 8.24 1.02 -0.60
CA TRP A 47 8.01 0.08 0.50
C TRP A 47 6.65 -0.62 0.39
N LEU A 48 5.61 0.11 -0.04
CA LEU A 48 4.29 -0.42 -0.37
C LEU A 48 4.37 -1.44 -1.52
N LEU A 49 5.09 -1.11 -2.61
CA LEU A 49 5.30 -2.04 -3.73
C LEU A 49 5.97 -3.33 -3.25
N ARG A 50 7.04 -3.21 -2.44
CA ARG A 50 7.73 -4.35 -1.85
C ARG A 50 6.79 -5.22 -1.03
N ALA A 51 5.96 -4.60 -0.20
CA ALA A 51 5.04 -5.33 0.66
C ALA A 51 3.94 -6.05 -0.15
N GLY A 52 3.30 -5.37 -1.12
CA GLY A 52 2.28 -5.99 -1.96
C GLY A 52 2.82 -7.18 -2.75
N LEU A 53 4.02 -7.07 -3.32
CA LEU A 53 4.64 -8.18 -4.05
C LEU A 53 5.17 -9.29 -3.14
N ASN A 54 5.51 -9.00 -1.88
CA ASN A 54 5.80 -10.05 -0.92
C ASN A 54 4.53 -10.84 -0.54
N VAL A 55 3.44 -10.12 -0.25
CA VAL A 55 2.15 -10.73 0.07
C VAL A 55 1.67 -11.62 -1.09
N SER A 56 1.85 -11.20 -2.34
CA SER A 56 1.53 -12.03 -3.50
C SER A 56 2.45 -13.25 -3.65
N ALA A 57 3.74 -13.13 -3.31
CA ALA A 57 4.64 -14.29 -3.28
C ALA A 57 4.19 -15.36 -2.27
N LEU A 58 3.51 -14.97 -1.19
CA LEU A 58 2.96 -15.91 -0.20
C LEU A 58 1.60 -16.46 -0.61
N GLN A 59 0.66 -15.60 -1.02
CA GLN A 59 -0.76 -15.98 -1.16
C GLN A 59 -1.14 -16.49 -2.56
N CYS A 60 -0.33 -16.22 -3.59
CA CYS A 60 -0.68 -16.50 -4.99
C CYS A 60 -0.02 -17.76 -5.57
N GLN A 61 0.52 -18.63 -4.72
CA GLN A 61 1.24 -19.85 -5.15
C GLN A 61 0.33 -20.93 -5.74
N PHE A 62 -0.99 -20.74 -5.70
CA PHE A 62 -1.96 -21.64 -6.33
C PHE A 62 -1.82 -21.72 -7.86
N SER A 63 -1.12 -20.76 -8.49
CA SER A 63 -0.87 -20.76 -9.94
C SER A 63 0.60 -20.47 -10.26
N PRO A 64 1.36 -21.46 -10.76
CA PRO A 64 2.76 -21.24 -11.15
C PRO A 64 2.91 -20.26 -12.32
N TYR A 65 1.86 -20.10 -13.14
CA TYR A 65 1.83 -19.15 -14.26
C TYR A 65 2.05 -17.70 -13.80
N LEU A 66 1.56 -17.34 -12.61
CA LEU A 66 1.75 -15.98 -12.07
C LEU A 66 3.22 -15.70 -11.73
N GLY A 67 4.00 -16.73 -11.39
CA GLY A 67 5.43 -16.62 -11.12
C GLY A 67 5.80 -15.71 -9.94
N THR A 68 4.88 -15.46 -9.00
CA THR A 68 5.01 -14.41 -7.97
C THR A 68 6.26 -14.57 -7.11
N VAL A 69 6.58 -15.80 -6.67
CA VAL A 69 7.79 -16.08 -5.88
C VAL A 69 9.07 -15.76 -6.65
N ARG A 70 9.18 -16.24 -7.90
CA ARG A 70 10.35 -16.00 -8.76
C ARG A 70 10.51 -14.51 -9.03
N ASN A 71 9.43 -13.85 -9.45
CA ASN A 71 9.42 -12.44 -9.81
C ASN A 71 9.81 -11.56 -8.62
N TYR A 72 9.23 -11.81 -7.44
CA TYR A 72 9.56 -11.09 -6.21
C TYR A 72 11.05 -11.22 -5.84
N ASN A 73 11.60 -12.43 -5.85
CA ASN A 73 12.99 -12.66 -5.51
C ASN A 73 13.97 -12.02 -6.51
N GLN A 74 13.63 -12.03 -7.81
CA GLN A 74 14.46 -11.37 -8.82
C GLN A 74 14.39 -9.84 -8.71
N MET A 75 13.20 -9.28 -8.48
CA MET A 75 13.03 -7.84 -8.20
C MET A 75 13.88 -7.41 -7.00
N LEU A 76 13.87 -8.17 -5.89
CA LEU A 76 14.68 -7.86 -4.72
C LEU A 76 16.18 -7.79 -5.04
N LYS A 77 16.68 -8.71 -5.88
CA LYS A 77 18.09 -8.72 -6.31
C LYS A 77 18.41 -7.52 -7.21
N GLN A 78 17.57 -7.26 -8.21
CA GLN A 78 17.77 -6.21 -9.21
C GLN A 78 17.71 -4.80 -8.61
N HIS A 79 16.82 -4.57 -7.65
CA HIS A 79 16.56 -3.26 -7.06
C HIS A 79 17.01 -3.13 -5.60
N GLN A 80 17.93 -4.00 -5.14
CA GLN A 80 18.42 -4.01 -3.76
C GLN A 80 18.86 -2.63 -3.26
N PRO A 81 19.63 -1.80 -4.01
CA PRO A 81 20.05 -0.49 -3.53
C PRO A 81 18.88 0.48 -3.31
N GLU A 82 17.83 0.38 -4.11
CA GLU A 82 16.64 1.22 -3.99
C GLU A 82 15.80 0.83 -2.78
N PHE A 83 15.63 -0.47 -2.53
CA PHE A 83 14.95 -0.94 -1.32
C PHE A 83 15.71 -0.57 -0.05
N LEU A 84 17.05 -0.66 -0.06
CA LEU A 84 17.86 -0.24 1.08
C LEU A 84 17.72 1.26 1.37
N ARG A 85 17.77 2.10 0.32
CA ARG A 85 17.57 3.55 0.48
C ARG A 85 16.17 3.86 1.01
N ALA A 86 15.13 3.24 0.45
CA ALA A 86 13.76 3.42 0.92
C ALA A 86 13.60 3.03 2.40
N TYR A 87 14.18 1.89 2.81
CA TYR A 87 14.21 1.45 4.20
C TYR A 87 14.87 2.49 5.10
N GLN A 88 16.06 2.95 4.76
CA GLN A 88 16.81 3.93 5.56
C GLN A 88 16.08 5.27 5.66
N THR A 89 15.43 5.72 4.58
CA THR A 89 14.63 6.95 4.59
C THR A 89 13.45 6.83 5.54
N LEU A 90 12.70 5.73 5.48
CA LEU A 90 11.56 5.51 6.38
C LEU A 90 12.00 5.29 7.82
N GLU A 91 13.09 4.57 8.05
CA GLU A 91 13.65 4.39 9.39
C GLU A 91 14.03 5.75 10.01
N LYS A 92 14.69 6.63 9.24
CA LYS A 92 15.01 8.01 9.67
C LYS A 92 13.74 8.82 9.94
N HIS A 93 12.72 8.69 9.11
CA HIS A 93 11.42 9.34 9.32
C HIS A 93 10.82 8.98 10.69
N PHE A 94 10.69 7.68 10.99
CA PHE A 94 10.12 7.23 12.26
C PHE A 94 11.05 7.55 13.45
N ARG A 95 12.37 7.50 13.29
CA ARG A 95 13.31 7.97 14.34
C ARG A 95 13.17 9.46 14.62
N ARG A 96 12.94 10.28 13.60
CA ARG A 96 12.70 11.73 13.74
C ARG A 96 11.41 12.02 14.51
N LEU A 97 10.35 11.25 14.26
CA LEU A 97 9.04 11.48 14.88
C LEU A 97 8.88 10.84 16.27
N ASP A 98 9.44 9.66 16.48
CA ASP A 98 9.18 8.85 17.68
C ASP A 98 10.45 8.61 18.54
N GLY A 99 11.58 9.22 18.17
CA GLY A 99 12.84 9.17 18.91
C GLY A 99 13.30 7.73 19.16
N LYS A 100 13.49 7.37 20.44
CA LYS A 100 13.89 6.02 20.87
C LYS A 100 12.87 4.93 20.48
N ALA A 101 11.61 5.28 20.31
CA ALA A 101 10.56 4.35 19.88
C ALA A 101 10.47 4.19 18.35
N GLY A 102 11.24 4.97 17.57
CA GLY A 102 11.17 5.01 16.10
C GLY A 102 11.31 3.66 15.41
N ALA A 103 12.24 2.81 15.86
CA ALA A 103 12.40 1.47 15.29
C ALA A 103 11.11 0.63 15.46
N ARG A 104 10.54 0.58 16.67
CA ARG A 104 9.30 -0.15 16.95
C ARG A 104 8.10 0.44 16.19
N ALA A 105 8.05 1.76 16.06
CA ALA A 105 7.00 2.45 15.31
C ALA A 105 7.08 2.08 13.82
N PHE A 106 8.29 2.03 13.25
CA PHE A 106 8.51 1.63 11.87
C PHE A 106 8.19 0.15 11.63
N ASP A 107 8.53 -0.75 12.56
CA ASP A 107 8.18 -2.17 12.47
C ASP A 107 6.66 -2.39 12.52
N SER A 108 5.98 -1.67 13.42
CA SER A 108 4.51 -1.69 13.55
C SER A 108 3.83 -1.12 12.30
N PHE A 109 4.39 -0.06 11.73
CA PHE A 109 3.93 0.50 10.46
C PHE A 109 4.13 -0.48 9.31
N THR A 110 5.30 -1.10 9.21
CA THR A 110 5.60 -2.12 8.19
C THR A 110 4.60 -3.26 8.29
N THR A 111 4.41 -3.84 9.48
CA THR A 111 3.40 -4.90 9.68
C THR A 111 2.01 -4.49 9.19
N ARG A 112 1.55 -3.27 9.50
CA ARG A 112 0.26 -2.77 9.01
C ARG A 112 0.20 -2.61 7.50
N ILE A 113 1.30 -2.21 6.85
CA ILE A 113 1.38 -2.18 5.38
C ILE A 113 1.17 -3.58 4.80
N TYR A 114 1.87 -4.60 5.31
CA TYR A 114 1.70 -5.97 4.84
C TYR A 114 0.27 -6.45 5.00
N ASN A 115 -0.32 -6.22 6.18
CA ASN A 115 -1.70 -6.59 6.46
C ASN A 115 -2.69 -5.88 5.53
N SER A 116 -2.40 -4.63 5.12
CA SER A 116 -3.27 -3.86 4.22
C SER A 116 -3.36 -4.42 2.79
N PHE A 117 -2.47 -5.34 2.40
CA PHE A 117 -2.52 -6.06 1.11
C PHE A 117 -3.17 -7.45 1.23
N SER A 118 -3.76 -7.78 2.38
CA SER A 118 -4.50 -9.04 2.54
C SER A 118 -5.71 -9.04 1.60
N ALA A 119 -5.64 -9.84 0.55
CA ALA A 119 -6.62 -9.87 -0.53
C ALA A 119 -7.63 -11.01 -0.33
N LEU A 120 -8.16 -11.20 0.89
CA LEU A 120 -9.05 -12.33 1.16
C LEU A 120 -10.19 -12.34 0.15
N ASP A 121 -10.96 -11.26 0.02
CA ASP A 121 -12.14 -11.17 -0.86
C ASP A 121 -11.82 -10.98 -2.36
N ALA A 122 -10.61 -10.52 -2.68
CA ALA A 122 -10.16 -10.16 -4.03
C ALA A 122 -8.91 -10.96 -4.47
N GLN A 123 -8.76 -12.20 -4.00
CA GLN A 123 -7.50 -12.95 -4.14
C GLN A 123 -7.08 -13.11 -5.60
N ARG A 124 -8.01 -13.47 -6.50
CA ARG A 124 -7.69 -13.70 -7.93
C ARG A 124 -7.27 -12.43 -8.64
N SER A 125 -8.01 -11.34 -8.48
CA SER A 125 -7.70 -10.05 -9.12
C SER A 125 -6.38 -9.49 -8.60
N PHE A 126 -6.16 -9.53 -7.28
CA PHE A 126 -4.91 -9.12 -6.67
C PHE A 126 -3.73 -9.96 -7.19
N CYS A 127 -3.87 -11.28 -7.21
CA CYS A 127 -2.81 -12.17 -7.68
C CYS A 127 -2.50 -12.02 -9.17
N ALA A 128 -3.51 -11.78 -10.01
CA ALA A 128 -3.32 -11.49 -11.44
C ALA A 128 -2.51 -10.19 -11.63
N ALA A 129 -2.95 -9.09 -11.00
CA ALA A 129 -2.27 -7.81 -11.07
C ALA A 129 -0.85 -7.87 -10.49
N ALA A 130 -0.66 -8.53 -9.35
CA ALA A 130 0.64 -8.68 -8.72
C ALA A 130 1.61 -9.55 -9.54
N GLY A 131 1.10 -10.58 -10.22
CA GLY A 131 1.87 -11.38 -11.16
C GLY A 131 2.36 -10.56 -12.36
N GLU A 132 1.49 -9.70 -12.91
CA GLU A 132 1.83 -8.78 -14.00
C GLU A 132 2.88 -7.75 -13.57
N ILE A 133 2.61 -7.01 -12.50
CA ILE A 133 3.51 -5.99 -11.95
C ILE A 133 4.84 -6.61 -11.54
N GLY A 134 4.82 -7.81 -10.95
CA GLY A 134 6.05 -8.53 -10.62
C GLY A 134 6.89 -8.91 -11.84
N ARG A 135 6.30 -9.14 -13.02
CA ARG A 135 7.07 -9.32 -14.26
C ARG A 135 7.60 -8.00 -14.80
N GLU A 136 6.80 -6.94 -14.73
CA GLU A 136 7.21 -5.60 -15.16
C GLU A 136 8.42 -5.09 -14.39
N THR A 137 8.50 -5.35 -13.08
CA THR A 137 9.66 -4.92 -12.28
C THR A 137 10.97 -5.50 -12.79
N LEU A 138 10.96 -6.66 -13.46
CA LEU A 138 12.16 -7.26 -14.04
C LEU A 138 12.63 -6.52 -15.31
N SER A 139 11.73 -5.83 -16.02
CA SER A 139 12.10 -5.01 -17.19
C SER A 139 12.48 -3.58 -16.83
N TRP A 140 12.31 -3.17 -15.57
CA TRP A 140 12.66 -1.83 -15.12
C TRP A 140 14.15 -1.72 -14.83
N SER A 141 14.80 -0.70 -15.41
CA SER A 141 16.22 -0.45 -15.13
C SER A 141 16.47 -0.22 -13.63
N PRO A 142 17.60 -0.69 -13.07
CA PRO A 142 18.01 -0.32 -11.72
C PRO A 142 18.02 1.21 -11.53
N GLY A 143 17.49 1.68 -10.41
CA GLY A 143 17.34 3.12 -10.11
C GLY A 143 16.01 3.74 -10.53
N SER A 144 15.11 2.99 -11.19
CA SER A 144 13.83 3.51 -11.70
C SER A 144 12.60 3.25 -10.82
N LEU A 145 12.72 2.61 -9.65
CA LEU A 145 11.57 2.33 -8.77
C LEU A 145 10.87 3.61 -8.32
N ASN A 146 11.60 4.68 -8.01
CA ASN A 146 11.01 5.95 -7.56
C ASN A 146 9.97 6.49 -8.57
N GLY A 147 10.22 6.34 -9.88
CA GLY A 147 9.30 6.83 -10.92
C GLY A 147 8.16 5.87 -11.26
N ARG A 148 8.18 4.64 -10.76
CA ARG A 148 7.25 3.57 -11.16
C ARG A 148 6.41 3.01 -10.01
N ALA A 149 6.91 3.10 -8.78
CA ALA A 149 6.30 2.50 -7.61
C ALA A 149 4.89 3.06 -7.32
N VAL A 150 4.68 4.37 -7.50
CA VAL A 150 3.37 5.01 -7.30
C VAL A 150 2.29 4.35 -8.18
N THR A 151 2.51 4.29 -9.49
CA THR A 151 1.56 3.69 -10.44
C THR A 151 1.38 2.20 -10.20
N ALA A 152 2.46 1.47 -9.88
CA ALA A 152 2.38 0.05 -9.57
C ALA A 152 1.55 -0.23 -8.30
N VAL A 153 1.75 0.57 -7.25
CA VAL A 153 0.96 0.46 -6.01
C VAL A 153 -0.51 0.80 -6.26
N GLN A 154 -0.81 1.85 -7.04
CA GLN A 154 -2.20 2.17 -7.40
C GLN A 154 -2.89 1.00 -8.10
N ARG A 155 -2.21 0.32 -9.03
CA ARG A 155 -2.74 -0.89 -9.68
C ARG A 155 -2.95 -2.05 -8.70
N LEU A 156 -2.00 -2.29 -7.79
CA LEU A 156 -2.18 -3.30 -6.73
C LEU A 156 -3.37 -2.98 -5.83
N ARG A 157 -3.54 -1.71 -5.44
CA ARG A 157 -4.65 -1.25 -4.60
C ARG A 157 -5.99 -1.36 -5.30
N ALA A 158 -6.06 -0.97 -6.57
CA ALA A 158 -7.26 -1.12 -7.38
C ALA A 158 -7.69 -2.60 -7.48
N ALA A 159 -6.73 -3.52 -7.56
CA ALA A 159 -6.99 -4.96 -7.62
C ALA A 159 -7.56 -5.56 -6.31
N LEU A 160 -7.46 -4.84 -5.18
CA LEU A 160 -8.08 -5.21 -3.90
C LEU A 160 -9.58 -4.83 -3.83
N ILE A 161 -10.07 -3.96 -4.71
CA ILE A 161 -11.45 -3.45 -4.72
C ILE A 161 -12.30 -4.19 -5.79
N ALA A 162 -11.73 -5.19 -6.47
CA ALA A 162 -12.42 -5.90 -7.55
C ALA A 162 -13.76 -6.50 -7.05
N PRO A 163 -14.82 -6.47 -7.89
CA PRO A 163 -16.10 -7.05 -7.54
C PRO A 163 -15.91 -8.52 -7.15
N PRO A 164 -16.75 -9.04 -6.22
CA PRO A 164 -16.63 -10.40 -5.73
C PRO A 164 -16.50 -11.37 -6.90
N ASP A 165 -15.44 -12.19 -6.86
CA ASP A 165 -15.15 -13.19 -7.88
C ASP A 165 -16.45 -13.96 -8.21
N PRO A 166 -16.91 -14.04 -9.48
CA PRO A 166 -18.14 -14.74 -9.82
C PRO A 166 -18.08 -16.23 -9.49
N TYR A 167 -16.87 -16.81 -9.36
CA TYR A 167 -16.65 -18.17 -8.86
C TYR A 167 -16.53 -18.25 -7.34
N ARG A 168 -16.45 -17.10 -6.68
CA ARG A 168 -16.65 -16.94 -5.24
C ARG A 168 -18.11 -16.59 -4.95
N GLN A 169 -19.02 -17.27 -5.64
CA GLN A 169 -20.22 -17.70 -4.95
C GLN A 169 -19.74 -18.63 -3.84
N TYR A 170 -19.47 -18.07 -2.66
CA TYR A 170 -19.72 -18.86 -1.48
C TYR A 170 -21.18 -19.29 -1.60
N GLN A 171 -21.40 -20.51 -2.04
CA GLN A 171 -22.40 -21.32 -1.38
C GLN A 171 -21.92 -21.39 0.08
N LEU A 172 -22.21 -20.35 0.86
CA LEU A 172 -22.70 -20.53 2.21
C LEU A 172 -24.03 -21.27 2.07
N GLY A 173 -24.00 -22.47 1.47
CA GLY A 173 -25.02 -23.46 1.71
C GLY A 173 -24.98 -23.57 3.22
N TYR A 174 -26.08 -23.13 3.83
CA TYR A 174 -26.28 -23.04 5.27
C TYR A 174 -25.48 -24.14 5.96
N VAL A 175 -24.26 -23.85 6.41
CA VAL A 175 -23.48 -24.85 7.15
C VAL A 175 -24.18 -24.84 8.48
N PRO A 176 -24.89 -25.91 8.88
CA PRO A 176 -25.48 -25.94 10.20
C PRO A 176 -24.30 -26.01 11.16
N VAL A 177 -23.83 -24.85 11.60
CA VAL A 177 -22.87 -24.77 12.69
C VAL A 177 -23.55 -25.43 13.88
N PRO A 178 -22.89 -26.38 14.57
CA PRO A 178 -23.44 -26.91 15.79
C PRO A 178 -23.78 -25.73 16.71
N ARG A 179 -25.01 -25.70 17.24
CA ARG A 179 -25.33 -24.73 18.30
C ARG A 179 -24.37 -25.03 19.44
N ILE A 180 -23.39 -24.15 19.66
CA ILE A 180 -22.58 -24.19 20.86
C ILE A 180 -23.57 -23.97 22.01
N PRO A 181 -23.77 -24.95 22.90
CA PRO A 181 -24.71 -24.81 23.99
C PRO A 181 -24.28 -23.62 24.83
N ASP A 182 -25.16 -22.63 24.98
CA ASP A 182 -24.90 -21.53 25.88
C ASP A 182 -24.72 -22.11 27.30
N PRO A 183 -23.54 -21.95 27.94
CA PRO A 183 -23.27 -22.50 29.27
C PRO A 183 -24.19 -21.91 30.35
N CYS A 184 -24.96 -20.88 29.99
CA CYS A 184 -25.93 -20.18 30.82
C CYS A 184 -27.38 -20.54 30.54
N ILE A 185 -27.65 -21.48 29.62
CA ILE A 185 -28.97 -22.02 29.35
C ILE A 185 -28.98 -23.51 29.71
N ASP A 186 -29.96 -23.95 30.50
CA ASP A 186 -30.13 -25.35 30.84
C ASP A 186 -30.68 -26.17 29.66
N LYS A 187 -30.72 -27.50 29.79
CA LYS A 187 -31.25 -28.41 28.76
C LYS A 187 -32.73 -28.18 28.42
N ARG A 188 -33.44 -27.34 29.19
CA ARG A 188 -34.86 -26.96 29.01
C ARG A 188 -35.00 -25.55 28.45
N GLY A 189 -33.91 -24.89 28.05
CA GLY A 189 -33.94 -23.55 27.48
C GLY A 189 -34.08 -22.43 28.51
N LYS A 190 -33.88 -22.70 29.82
CA LYS A 190 -34.01 -21.69 30.88
C LYS A 190 -32.66 -21.14 31.33
N PRO A 191 -32.57 -19.85 31.70
CA PRO A 191 -31.37 -19.27 32.29
C PRO A 191 -30.96 -19.98 33.58
N ILE A 192 -29.67 -20.31 33.70
CA ILE A 192 -29.09 -20.87 34.92
C ILE A 192 -28.75 -19.72 35.87
N LYS A 193 -29.23 -19.78 37.12
CA LYS A 193 -29.06 -18.72 38.15
C LYS A 193 -27.61 -18.25 38.39
N ARG A 194 -26.61 -19.11 38.13
CA ARG A 194 -25.19 -18.78 38.28
C ARG A 194 -24.64 -17.83 37.20
N CYS A 195 -25.39 -17.66 36.12
CA CYS A 195 -25.05 -16.81 34.99
C CYS A 195 -25.76 -15.45 35.04
N ASN A 196 -26.28 -15.06 36.21
CA ASN A 196 -26.84 -13.73 36.41
C ASN A 196 -25.75 -12.68 36.18
N VAL A 197 -25.87 -11.94 35.07
CA VAL A 197 -25.54 -10.51 35.04
C VAL A 197 -26.78 -9.77 35.50
#